data_AF-A0A5D0RFU2-F1
#
_entry.id   AF-A0A5D0RFU2-F1
#
_cell.length_a   1.000
_cell.length_b   1.000
_cell.length_c   1.000
_cell.angle_alpha   90.00
_cell.angle_beta   90.00
_cell.angle_gamma   90.00
#
_symmetry.space_group_name_H-M   'P 1'
#
loop_
_entity.id
_entity.type
_entity.pdbx_description
1 polymer ?
#
loop_
_entity_poly.entity_id
_entity_poly.type
_entity_poly.pdbx_seq_one_letter_code
_entity_poly.pdbx_strand_id
1 'polypeptide(L)'
;MAKTFVTAAFMLAPLPVLAEEAWQACNFETHTGRMAISYELIGQQACVDFCKATEGCTAWLYTPHSFNPATAPGACGIYAEASGTRPPDATAPTQFCGWVEE
;
A
#
# COMPACT_ATOMS: atom_id res chain seq x y z
N MET A 1 -7.07 -11.12 61.34
CA MET A 1 -7.03 -10.08 60.30
C MET A 1 -6.11 -10.57 59.19
N ALA A 2 -6.67 -11.16 58.12
CA ALA A 2 -5.90 -11.67 56.99
C ALA A 2 -6.02 -10.68 55.82
N LYS A 3 -4.88 -10.19 55.33
CA LYS A 3 -4.77 -9.21 54.26
C LYS A 3 -4.86 -9.94 52.92
N THR A 4 -5.97 -9.80 52.22
CA THR A 4 -6.17 -10.35 50.88
C THR A 4 -5.33 -9.55 49.89
N PHE A 5 -4.27 -10.15 49.33
CA PHE A 5 -3.57 -9.60 48.18
C PHE A 5 -4.30 -10.06 46.92
N VAL A 6 -4.90 -9.11 46.19
CA VAL A 6 -5.49 -9.35 44.87
C VAL A 6 -4.36 -9.25 43.84
N THR A 7 -4.04 -10.38 43.20
CA THR A 7 -3.09 -10.46 42.08
C THR A 7 -3.76 -9.88 40.84
N ALA A 8 -3.30 -8.72 40.37
CA ALA A 8 -3.72 -8.15 39.10
C ALA A 8 -3.03 -8.91 37.95
N ALA A 9 -3.78 -9.75 37.25
CA ALA A 9 -3.33 -10.37 36.00
C ALA A 9 -3.29 -9.29 34.91
N PHE A 10 -2.10 -8.79 34.59
CA PHE A 10 -1.86 -8.03 33.36
C PHE A 10 -2.02 -8.98 32.17
N MET A 11 -3.20 -8.99 31.56
CA MET A 11 -3.39 -9.56 30.23
C MET A 11 -2.60 -8.69 29.25
N LEU A 12 -1.45 -9.19 28.78
CA LEU A 12 -0.78 -8.71 27.59
C LEU A 12 -1.69 -9.02 26.39
N ALA A 13 -2.59 -8.11 26.05
CA ALA A 13 -3.22 -8.13 24.75
C ALA A 13 -2.11 -7.88 23.70
N PRO A 14 -1.96 -8.73 22.67
CA PRO A 14 -1.14 -8.35 21.53
C PRO A 14 -1.78 -7.11 20.93
N LEU A 15 -1.10 -5.97 21.03
CA LEU A 15 -1.49 -4.79 20.27
C LEU A 15 -1.53 -5.23 18.81
N PRO A 16 -2.62 -4.99 18.08
CA PRO A 16 -2.54 -5.00 16.63
C PRO A 16 -1.55 -3.88 16.32
N VAL A 17 -0.29 -4.25 16.07
CA VAL A 17 0.62 -3.39 15.33
C VAL A 17 -0.15 -3.10 14.05
N LEU A 18 -0.59 -1.85 13.97
CA LEU A 18 -1.19 -1.26 12.80
C LEU A 18 -0.21 -1.53 11.67
N ALA A 19 -0.53 -2.51 10.82
CA ALA A 19 -0.07 -2.49 9.45
C ALA A 19 -0.75 -1.27 8.81
N GLU A 20 -0.29 -0.07 9.16
CA GLU A 20 -0.37 1.05 8.23
C GLU A 20 0.44 0.57 7.04
N GLU A 21 -0.27 0.17 5.99
CA GLU A 21 0.31 -0.24 4.72
C GLU A 21 1.34 0.83 4.34
N ALA A 22 2.62 0.50 4.52
CA ALA A 22 3.72 1.44 4.39
C ALA A 22 3.96 1.67 2.90
N TRP A 23 3.03 2.37 2.25
CA TRP A 23 3.08 2.76 0.86
C TRP A 23 4.37 3.53 0.63
N GLN A 24 5.27 2.96 -0.15
CA GLN A 24 6.52 3.62 -0.45
C GLN A 24 6.28 4.59 -1.61
N ALA A 25 6.89 5.77 -1.51
CA ALA A 25 7.29 6.49 -2.72
C ALA A 25 8.19 5.53 -3.49
N CYS A 26 7.82 5.12 -4.70
CA CYS A 26 8.64 4.20 -5.48
C CYS A 26 8.47 4.38 -6.98
N ASN A 27 9.54 4.03 -7.70
CA ASN A 27 9.60 4.01 -9.14
C ASN A 27 9.88 2.56 -9.55
N PHE A 28 8.90 1.90 -10.17
CA PHE A 28 9.18 0.59 -10.76
C PHE A 28 10.08 0.80 -11.97
N GLU A 29 11.29 0.24 -11.87
CA GLU A 29 12.24 0.25 -12.96
C GLU A 29 11.67 -0.65 -14.04
N THR A 30 11.12 -0.01 -15.08
CA THR A 30 10.62 -0.59 -16.32
C THR A 30 9.17 -1.11 -16.30
N HIS A 31 8.46 -0.83 -17.40
CA HIS A 31 7.09 -1.30 -17.69
C HIS A 31 6.96 -2.82 -17.87
N THR A 32 8.01 -3.58 -17.61
CA THR A 32 8.05 -5.03 -17.74
C THR A 32 7.01 -5.64 -16.79
N GLY A 33 6.28 -6.65 -17.25
CA GLY A 33 5.25 -7.30 -16.43
C GLY A 33 3.95 -6.50 -16.26
N ARG A 34 3.78 -5.31 -16.89
CA ARG A 34 2.53 -4.55 -16.80
C ARG A 34 1.37 -5.32 -17.44
N MET A 35 0.35 -5.61 -16.64
CA MET A 35 -0.83 -6.35 -17.07
C MET A 35 -1.94 -5.43 -17.57
N ALA A 36 -2.17 -4.31 -16.86
CA ALA A 36 -3.20 -3.35 -17.20
C ALA A 36 -2.87 -1.95 -16.70
N ILE A 37 -3.59 -0.97 -17.25
CA ILE A 37 -3.61 0.40 -16.78
C ILE A 37 -5.07 0.91 -16.72
N SER A 38 -5.42 1.58 -15.64
CA SER A 38 -6.68 2.30 -15.49
C SER A 38 -6.42 3.77 -15.23
N TYR A 39 -7.27 4.63 -15.81
CA TYR A 39 -7.26 6.08 -15.60
C TYR A 39 -8.53 6.57 -14.90
N GLU A 40 -9.35 5.66 -14.39
CA GLU A 40 -10.64 5.97 -13.77
C GLU A 40 -10.60 5.83 -12.25
N LEU A 41 -9.55 5.18 -11.72
CA LEU A 41 -9.43 4.92 -10.29
C LEU A 41 -8.98 6.17 -9.54
N ILE A 42 -9.70 6.47 -8.46
CA ILE A 42 -9.43 7.59 -7.57
C ILE A 42 -8.79 7.04 -6.28
N GLY A 43 -7.56 7.47 -6.04
CA GLY A 43 -6.80 7.12 -4.85
C GLY A 43 -6.03 5.80 -4.94
N GLN A 44 -5.06 5.66 -4.04
CA GLN A 44 -4.16 4.52 -3.99
C GLN A 44 -4.90 3.21 -3.70
N GLN A 45 -5.83 3.22 -2.74
CA GLN A 45 -6.57 2.02 -2.33
C GLN A 45 -7.35 1.41 -3.48
N ALA A 46 -7.99 2.23 -4.33
CA ALA A 46 -8.70 1.72 -5.50
C ALA A 46 -7.75 0.99 -6.47
N CYS A 47 -6.51 1.43 -6.59
CA CYS A 47 -5.47 0.77 -7.39
C CYS A 47 -5.00 -0.55 -6.76
N VAL A 48 -4.88 -0.60 -5.43
CA VAL A 48 -4.57 -1.81 -4.66
C VAL A 48 -5.68 -2.86 -4.85
N ASP A 49 -6.93 -2.46 -4.66
CA ASP A 49 -8.09 -3.36 -4.78
C ASP A 49 -8.23 -3.89 -6.21
N PHE A 50 -7.94 -3.06 -7.22
CA PHE A 50 -7.88 -3.48 -8.61
C PHE A 50 -6.80 -4.55 -8.85
N CYS A 51 -5.61 -4.39 -8.26
CA CYS A 51 -4.58 -5.42 -8.31
C CYS A 51 -5.02 -6.70 -7.60
N LYS A 52 -5.53 -6.62 -6.36
CA LYS A 52 -6.01 -7.79 -5.58
C LYS A 52 -7.13 -8.56 -6.28
N ALA A 53 -7.97 -7.87 -7.06
CA ALA A 53 -9.04 -8.48 -7.84
C ALA A 53 -8.57 -9.07 -9.18
N THR A 54 -7.34 -8.78 -9.61
CA THR A 54 -6.79 -9.24 -10.89
C THR A 54 -5.88 -10.44 -10.65
N GLU A 55 -6.29 -11.60 -11.18
CA GLU A 55 -5.50 -12.83 -11.12
C GLU A 55 -4.10 -12.60 -11.71
N GLY A 56 -3.07 -13.03 -10.97
CA GLY A 56 -1.68 -12.89 -11.36
C GLY A 56 -1.07 -11.51 -11.11
N CYS A 57 -1.80 -10.54 -10.55
CA CYS A 57 -1.21 -9.28 -10.12
C CYS A 57 -0.40 -9.46 -8.83
N THR A 58 0.84 -8.97 -8.82
CA THR A 58 1.74 -9.02 -7.65
C THR A 58 2.19 -7.63 -7.21
N ALA A 59 1.99 -6.59 -8.04
CA ALA A 59 2.39 -5.22 -7.73
C ALA A 59 1.52 -4.15 -8.42
N TRP A 60 1.47 -2.96 -7.84
CA TRP A 60 0.66 -1.83 -8.31
C TRP A 60 1.40 -0.49 -8.18
N LEU A 61 1.09 0.46 -9.06
CA LEU A 61 1.64 1.82 -9.12
C LEU A 61 0.50 2.81 -9.37
N TYR A 62 0.34 3.80 -8.50
CA TYR A 62 -0.61 4.90 -8.64
C TYR A 62 0.10 6.24 -8.79
N THR A 63 -0.15 6.92 -9.90
CA THR A 63 0.30 8.29 -10.18
C THR A 63 -0.92 9.22 -10.19
N PRO A 64 -1.14 10.05 -9.16
CA PRO A 64 -2.26 10.99 -9.18
C PRO A 64 -2.07 12.06 -10.25
N HIS A 65 -3.13 12.37 -11.01
CA HIS A 65 -3.11 13.45 -12.01
C HIS A 65 -3.31 14.85 -11.40
N SER A 66 -3.57 14.95 -10.09
CA SER A 66 -3.69 16.21 -9.36
C SER A 66 -3.01 16.11 -8.00
N PHE A 67 -2.75 17.26 -7.38
CA PHE A 67 -2.24 17.32 -5.99
C PHE A 67 -3.25 16.81 -4.95
N ASN A 68 -4.50 16.51 -5.32
CA ASN A 68 -5.51 15.91 -4.46
C ASN A 68 -5.88 14.49 -4.94
N PRO A 69 -5.15 13.44 -4.50
CA PRO A 69 -5.37 12.06 -4.92
C PRO A 69 -6.70 11.48 -4.42
N ALA A 70 -7.41 12.15 -3.50
CA ALA A 70 -8.66 11.66 -2.93
C ALA A 70 -9.90 11.96 -3.80
N THR A 71 -9.80 12.90 -4.75
CA THR A 71 -10.97 13.40 -5.49
C THR A 71 -10.82 13.39 -7.00
N ALA A 72 -9.61 13.26 -7.51
CA ALA A 72 -9.35 13.21 -8.96
C ALA A 72 -8.71 11.86 -9.32
N PRO A 73 -9.10 11.27 -10.47
CA PRO A 73 -8.51 10.03 -10.91
C PRO A 73 -7.02 10.21 -11.24
N GLY A 74 -6.26 9.14 -11.05
CA GLY A 74 -4.86 9.04 -11.44
C GLY A 74 -4.64 7.92 -12.44
N ALA A 75 -3.38 7.71 -12.82
CA ALA A 75 -2.98 6.53 -13.57
C ALA A 75 -2.63 5.39 -12.59
N CYS A 76 -3.40 4.31 -12.62
CA CYS A 76 -3.13 3.07 -11.91
C CYS A 76 -2.58 2.02 -12.88
N GLY A 77 -1.32 1.61 -12.71
CA GLY A 77 -0.75 0.47 -13.42
C GLY A 77 -0.63 -0.75 -12.49
N ILE A 78 -0.95 -1.93 -13.00
CA ILE A 78 -0.79 -3.20 -12.28
C ILE A 78 0.16 -4.15 -13.02
N TYR A 79 0.86 -5.00 -12.28
CA TYR A 79 1.98 -5.78 -12.79
C TYR A 79 1.97 -7.21 -12.25
N ALA A 80 2.35 -8.17 -13.10
CA ALA A 80 2.56 -9.57 -12.71
C ALA A 80 3.90 -9.77 -12.02
N GLU A 81 4.87 -8.91 -12.34
CA GLU A 81 6.20 -8.88 -11.73
C GLU A 81 6.65 -7.42 -11.73
N ALA A 82 7.24 -6.95 -10.63
CA ALA A 82 7.79 -5.60 -10.55
C ALA A 82 9.16 -5.61 -9.87
N SER A 83 10.15 -5.04 -10.57
CA SER A 83 11.42 -4.63 -9.99
C SER A 83 11.41 -3.13 -9.79
N GLY A 84 11.69 -2.65 -8.59
CA GLY A 84 11.73 -1.21 -8.32
C GLY A 84 12.77 -0.88 -7.27
N THR A 85 13.30 0.33 -7.38
CA THR A 85 14.14 0.92 -6.34
C THR A 85 13.32 1.93 -5.54
N ARG A 86 13.53 1.92 -4.21
CA ARG A 86 12.99 2.96 -3.33
C ARG A 86 13.76 4.26 -3.63
N PRO A 87 13.16 5.33 -4.15
CA PRO A 87 13.81 6.62 -4.26
C PRO A 87 14.33 7.03 -2.87
N PRO A 88 15.60 7.48 -2.78
CA PRO A 88 16.27 7.65 -1.50
C PRO A 88 15.66 8.75 -0.62
N ASP A 89 14.86 9.66 -1.18
CA ASP A 89 14.16 10.70 -0.43
C ASP A 89 13.13 11.37 -1.34
N ALA A 90 11.84 11.28 -1.02
CA ALA A 90 10.80 12.02 -1.72
C ALA A 90 9.92 12.71 -0.69
N THR A 91 10.15 14.00 -0.50
CA THR A 91 9.37 14.88 0.39
C THR A 91 7.93 15.08 -0.07
N ALA A 92 7.61 14.68 -1.31
CA ALA A 92 6.26 14.43 -1.80
C ALA A 92 6.32 13.40 -2.95
N PRO A 93 5.91 12.13 -2.75
CA PRO A 93 5.84 11.16 -3.84
C PRO A 93 4.91 11.65 -4.96
N THR A 94 5.44 11.77 -6.18
CA THR A 94 4.62 11.92 -7.39
C THR A 94 3.96 10.61 -7.81
N GLN A 95 4.40 9.49 -7.22
CA GLN A 95 3.90 8.14 -7.48
C GLN A 95 3.96 7.33 -6.19
N PHE A 96 2.97 6.46 -6.02
CA PHE A 96 2.84 5.53 -4.90
C PHE A 96 2.84 4.12 -5.48
N CYS A 97 3.55 3.19 -4.86
CA CYS A 97 3.55 1.83 -5.35
C CYS A 97 3.72 0.84 -4.20
N GLY A 98 3.42 -0.43 -4.47
CA GLY A 98 3.54 -1.51 -3.51
C GLY A 98 3.37 -2.87 -4.16
N TRP A 99 3.67 -3.90 -3.37
CA TRP A 99 3.42 -5.29 -3.71
C TRP A 99 2.16 -5.75 -2.99
N VAL A 100 1.35 -6.58 -3.64
CA VAL A 100 0.30 -7.33 -2.97
C VAL A 100 0.91 -8.66 -2.59
N GLU A 101 1.17 -8.87 -1.31
CA GLU A 101 1.51 -10.21 -0.82
C GLU A 101 0.29 -11.12 -1.08
N GLU A 102 0.55 -12.34 -1.57
CA GLU A 102 -0.48 -13.39 -1.70
C GLU A 102 -1.05 -13.82 -0.34
#